data_AF-A0A0J1HTM6-F1
#
_entry.id   AF-A0A0J1HTM6-F1
#
_cell.length_a   1.000
_cell.length_b   1.000
_cell.length_c   1.000
_cell.angle_alpha   90.00
_cell.angle_beta   90.00
_cell.angle_gamma   90.00
#
_symmetry.space_group_name_H-M   'P 1'
#
loop_
_entity.id
_entity.type
_entity.pdbx_description
1 polymer ?
#
loop_
_entity_poly.entity_id
_entity_poly.type
_entity_poly.pdbx_seq_one_letter_code
_entity_poly.pdbx_strand_id
1 'polypeptide(L)'
;MTIELFNGGLKANPYFIIFNSILIFHFIYSYWKYSYVKGFKVDYWHYSIFIGYVLPYMLIYPFAASPFNSISTGNQIYILDDYVDQAYLVTIIGYIFTYIGFYYFNFTYKNSYIYKITNSLNTKLSKPVNVIRESESVRAILIFVTLTCFLSFYMLVFVKYGFSMNLRGYMLADGTLRPIYNFIMISIIPFMLSIIIMLYKDEKKLGYLIICFIIIGIMSFSGSRGNLLWPILNCIVIILMAKQNKASSWKLVGIGVLFLFTALFLENFRKSDINSTGFLMGLANRILYGNNFSDLRDFAWVLAYWDDTALMGKSYLAALMSFLPREISDFRQHFSISVFTNNLVGFNSDEHAGLRPGKFGEVYFNFKIYGVAVYGFLTGYILRYTDFKIKENIINSNGHQYVYLFSLTILQYLVSYTFVTAGFWKVYVTIVFLLLIWFLKLLLRNPFYNPKWNQ
;
A
#
# COMPACT_ATOMS: atom_id res chain seq x y z
N MET A 1 23.02 -3.29 -25.38
CA MET A 1 24.08 -4.11 -24.74
C MET A 1 23.55 -4.49 -23.37
N THR A 2 23.31 -5.78 -23.15
CA THR A 2 22.75 -6.34 -21.91
C THR A 2 23.79 -7.26 -21.28
N ILE A 3 23.87 -7.25 -19.95
CA ILE A 3 24.66 -8.23 -19.19
C ILE A 3 23.70 -9.30 -18.69
N GLU A 4 24.06 -10.56 -18.92
CA GLU A 4 23.36 -11.71 -18.38
C GLU A 4 24.27 -12.44 -17.38
N LEU A 5 23.76 -12.69 -16.17
CA LEU A 5 24.46 -13.46 -15.12
C LEU A 5 23.59 -14.62 -14.66
N PHE A 6 24.23 -15.68 -14.14
CA PHE A 6 23.56 -16.88 -13.62
C PHE A 6 22.62 -17.54 -14.64
N ASN A 7 23.09 -17.78 -15.87
CA ASN A 7 22.31 -18.36 -16.97
C ASN A 7 21.02 -17.59 -17.27
N GLY A 8 21.09 -16.26 -17.27
CA GLY A 8 19.93 -15.39 -17.53
C GLY A 8 19.08 -15.09 -16.29
N GLY A 9 19.44 -15.59 -15.10
CA GLY A 9 18.74 -15.23 -13.85
C GLY A 9 18.77 -13.73 -13.55
N LEU A 10 19.86 -13.05 -13.91
CA LEU A 10 19.91 -11.60 -13.93
C LEU A 10 20.13 -11.13 -15.36
N LYS A 11 19.30 -10.20 -15.81
CA LYS A 11 19.45 -9.51 -17.09
C LYS A 11 19.24 -8.02 -16.88
N ALA A 12 20.23 -7.22 -17.24
CA ALA A 12 20.15 -5.77 -17.10
C ALA A 12 21.14 -5.03 -18.00
N ASN A 13 20.84 -3.76 -18.25
CA ASN A 13 21.75 -2.85 -18.93
C ASN A 13 22.86 -2.39 -17.97
N PRO A 14 24.15 -2.51 -18.33
CA PRO A 14 25.27 -2.13 -17.45
C PRO A 14 25.19 -0.68 -16.97
N TYR A 15 24.75 0.24 -17.84
CA TYR A 15 24.62 1.65 -17.48
C TYR A 15 23.55 1.85 -16.41
N PHE A 16 22.43 1.14 -16.50
CA PHE A 16 21.40 1.19 -15.47
C PHE A 16 21.82 0.50 -14.19
N ILE A 17 22.65 -0.55 -14.22
CA ILE A 17 23.22 -1.13 -12.99
C ILE A 17 24.06 -0.10 -12.25
N ILE A 18 24.97 0.59 -12.94
CA ILE A 18 25.84 1.61 -12.34
C ILE A 18 24.99 2.75 -11.76
N PHE A 19 24.03 3.25 -12.55
CA PHE A 19 23.14 4.30 -12.10
C PHE A 19 22.30 3.87 -10.88
N ASN A 20 21.79 2.65 -10.90
CA ASN A 20 21.04 2.05 -9.79
C ASN A 20 21.89 1.94 -8.51
N SER A 21 23.17 1.54 -8.63
CA SER A 21 24.11 1.52 -7.50
C SER A 21 24.30 2.92 -6.89
N ILE A 22 24.40 3.96 -7.72
CA ILE A 22 24.48 5.35 -7.25
C ILE A 22 23.20 5.74 -6.48
N LEU A 23 22.02 5.36 -6.97
CA LEU A 23 20.75 5.66 -6.31
C LEU A 23 20.57 4.92 -4.98
N ILE A 24 21.01 3.65 -4.91
CA ILE A 24 21.03 2.87 -3.67
C ILE A 24 21.99 3.52 -2.67
N PHE A 25 23.19 3.91 -3.11
CA PHE A 25 24.14 4.62 -2.26
C PHE A 25 23.56 5.95 -1.75
N HIS A 26 22.92 6.72 -2.62
CA HIS A 26 22.21 7.94 -2.25
C HIS A 26 21.10 7.68 -1.21
N PHE A 27 20.30 6.63 -1.37
CA PHE A 27 19.30 6.22 -0.40
C PHE A 27 19.92 5.91 0.97
N ILE A 28 21.01 5.14 1.01
CA ILE A 28 21.74 4.79 2.24
C ILE A 28 22.33 6.05 2.90
N TYR A 29 22.95 6.93 2.12
CA TYR A 29 23.49 8.20 2.61
C TYR A 29 22.39 9.11 3.16
N SER A 30 21.25 9.22 2.47
CA SER A 30 20.07 9.95 2.95
C SER A 30 19.57 9.39 4.28
N TYR A 31 19.49 8.06 4.40
CA TYR A 31 19.09 7.39 5.63
C TYR A 31 20.02 7.72 6.79
N TRP A 32 21.32 7.62 6.55
CA TRP A 32 22.34 7.96 7.54
C TRP A 32 22.19 9.42 8.00
N LYS A 33 22.13 10.37 7.06
CA LYS A 33 22.09 11.81 7.34
C LYS A 33 20.80 12.29 7.99
N TYR A 34 19.63 11.84 7.51
CA TYR A 34 18.33 12.41 7.89
C TYR A 34 17.55 11.58 8.93
N SER A 35 17.97 10.34 9.18
CA SER A 35 17.33 9.44 10.15
C SER A 35 18.30 9.05 11.25
N TYR A 36 19.37 8.32 10.91
CA TYR A 36 20.27 7.69 11.87
C TYR A 36 20.99 8.72 12.76
N VAL A 37 21.65 9.72 12.16
CA VAL A 37 22.35 10.79 12.90
C VAL A 37 21.39 11.59 13.79
N LYS A 38 20.09 11.66 13.44
CA LYS A 38 19.05 12.34 14.22
C LYS A 38 18.45 11.47 15.33
N GLY A 39 19.01 10.29 15.59
CA GLY A 39 18.58 9.38 16.66
C GLY A 39 17.38 8.49 16.30
N PHE A 40 17.03 8.39 15.02
CA PHE A 40 15.98 7.50 14.53
C PHE A 40 16.61 6.35 13.74
N LYS A 41 16.58 5.13 14.28
CA LYS A 41 16.99 3.92 13.54
C LYS A 41 15.98 3.48 12.49
N VAL A 42 14.72 3.85 12.67
CA VAL A 42 13.63 3.63 11.72
C VAL A 42 12.90 4.94 11.59
N ASP A 43 12.57 5.34 10.36
CA ASP A 43 11.68 6.46 10.09
C ASP A 43 10.69 6.16 8.97
N TYR A 44 9.65 7.00 8.89
CA TYR A 44 8.54 6.78 7.98
C TYR A 44 8.93 7.06 6.53
N TRP A 45 9.78 8.08 6.33
CA TRP A 45 10.33 8.44 5.02
C TRP A 45 11.11 7.29 4.38
N HIS A 46 12.19 6.81 5.02
CA HIS A 46 13.05 5.80 4.40
C HIS A 46 12.37 4.44 4.34
N TYR A 47 11.49 4.11 5.30
CA TYR A 47 10.64 2.92 5.19
C TYR A 47 9.77 2.97 3.92
N SER A 48 9.08 4.09 3.69
CA SER A 48 8.18 4.25 2.55
C SER A 48 8.94 4.32 1.22
N ILE A 49 10.14 4.91 1.21
CA ILE A 49 11.02 4.90 0.03
C ILE A 49 11.58 3.49 -0.24
N PHE A 50 11.97 2.76 0.81
CA PHE A 50 12.48 1.40 0.67
C PHE A 50 11.43 0.47 0.06
N ILE A 51 10.23 0.46 0.64
CA ILE A 51 9.12 -0.35 0.18
C ILE A 51 8.59 0.10 -1.18
N GLY A 52 8.53 1.41 -1.43
CA GLY A 52 7.91 1.97 -2.63
C GLY A 52 8.84 2.12 -3.83
N TYR A 53 10.16 2.04 -3.65
CA TYR A 53 11.16 2.25 -4.72
C TYR A 53 12.29 1.23 -4.67
N VAL A 54 13.02 1.20 -3.56
CA VAL A 54 14.29 0.46 -3.48
C VAL A 54 14.06 -1.03 -3.68
N LEU A 55 13.13 -1.61 -2.93
CA LEU A 55 12.83 -3.03 -3.03
C LEU A 55 12.20 -3.39 -4.38
N PRO A 56 11.02 -2.85 -4.79
CA PRO A 56 10.34 -3.32 -5.99
C PRO A 56 10.95 -2.89 -7.33
N TYR A 57 11.79 -1.85 -7.37
CA TYR A 57 12.36 -1.36 -8.64
C TYR A 57 13.87 -1.38 -8.66
N MET A 58 14.56 -0.92 -7.61
CA MET A 58 16.04 -0.90 -7.63
C MET A 58 16.63 -2.30 -7.45
N LEU A 59 16.17 -3.07 -6.46
CA LEU A 59 16.69 -4.42 -6.21
C LEU A 59 16.14 -5.44 -7.21
N ILE A 60 14.89 -5.27 -7.66
CA ILE A 60 14.22 -6.23 -8.55
C ILE A 60 14.51 -5.96 -10.04
N TYR A 61 14.97 -4.77 -10.44
CA TYR A 61 15.22 -4.44 -11.85
C TYR A 61 15.99 -5.52 -12.63
N PRO A 62 17.13 -6.05 -12.14
CA PRO A 62 17.86 -7.09 -12.87
C PRO A 62 17.12 -8.42 -13.02
N PHE A 63 16.10 -8.66 -12.19
CA PHE A 63 15.26 -9.85 -12.26
C PHE A 63 14.07 -9.65 -13.19
N ALA A 64 13.65 -8.41 -13.50
CA ALA A 64 12.44 -8.12 -14.26
C ALA A 64 12.58 -8.44 -15.76
N ALA A 65 13.78 -8.32 -16.32
CA ALA A 65 14.11 -8.66 -17.71
C ALA A 65 14.58 -10.13 -17.88
N SER A 66 14.67 -10.89 -16.79
CA SER A 66 15.14 -12.28 -16.85
C SER A 66 14.18 -13.18 -17.65
N PRO A 67 14.70 -14.08 -18.51
CA PRO A 67 13.91 -15.12 -19.17
C PRO A 67 13.12 -16.01 -18.20
N PHE A 68 13.52 -16.11 -16.93
CA PHE A 68 12.78 -16.86 -15.91
C PHE A 68 11.41 -16.25 -15.57
N ASN A 69 11.14 -15.00 -15.97
CA ASN A 69 9.79 -14.45 -15.92
C ASN A 69 8.80 -15.12 -16.87
N SER A 70 9.27 -15.95 -17.82
CA SER A 70 8.40 -16.79 -18.66
C SER A 70 7.43 -17.66 -17.83
N ILE A 71 7.77 -17.99 -16.58
CA ILE A 71 6.87 -18.65 -15.62
C ILE A 71 5.55 -17.87 -15.42
N SER A 72 5.63 -16.53 -15.49
CA SER A 72 4.48 -15.63 -15.28
C SER A 72 3.94 -15.04 -16.59
N THR A 73 4.78 -14.86 -17.61
CA THR A 73 4.42 -14.14 -18.85
C THR A 73 4.34 -15.04 -20.08
N GLY A 74 4.71 -16.31 -19.95
CA GLY A 74 4.84 -17.23 -21.09
C GLY A 74 5.81 -16.68 -22.14
N ASN A 75 5.46 -16.87 -23.42
CA ASN A 75 6.27 -16.46 -24.57
C ASN A 75 6.35 -14.94 -24.76
N GLN A 76 5.59 -14.14 -24.02
CA GLN A 76 5.59 -12.69 -24.17
C GLN A 76 6.91 -12.05 -23.70
N ILE A 77 7.71 -12.77 -22.89
CA ILE A 77 8.95 -12.25 -22.28
C ILE A 77 9.93 -11.63 -23.29
N TYR A 78 9.97 -12.14 -24.53
CA TYR A 78 10.87 -11.64 -25.58
C TYR A 78 10.51 -10.22 -26.04
N ILE A 79 9.23 -9.85 -25.96
CA ILE A 79 8.77 -8.49 -26.28
C ILE A 79 8.99 -7.59 -25.06
N LEU A 80 8.82 -8.12 -23.85
CA LEU A 80 8.90 -7.34 -22.60
C LEU A 80 10.29 -6.80 -22.33
N ASP A 81 11.33 -7.60 -22.62
CA ASP A 81 12.73 -7.29 -22.36
C ASP A 81 13.14 -5.90 -22.88
N ASP A 82 12.69 -5.55 -24.09
CA ASP A 82 13.00 -4.27 -24.73
C ASP A 82 12.38 -3.05 -24.02
N TYR A 83 11.34 -3.26 -23.21
CA TYR A 83 10.59 -2.20 -22.52
C TYR A 83 10.86 -2.13 -21.01
N VAL A 84 11.55 -3.11 -20.42
CA VAL A 84 11.88 -3.10 -18.97
C VAL A 84 12.74 -1.89 -18.61
N ASP A 85 13.72 -1.56 -19.45
CA ASP A 85 14.60 -0.40 -19.29
C ASP A 85 13.80 0.92 -19.30
N GLN A 86 12.82 1.04 -20.20
CA GLN A 86 11.95 2.21 -20.28
C GLN A 86 11.04 2.32 -19.05
N ALA A 87 10.42 1.21 -18.62
CA ALA A 87 9.61 1.16 -17.40
C ALA A 87 10.42 1.56 -16.15
N TYR A 88 11.68 1.11 -16.09
CA TYR A 88 12.61 1.44 -15.02
C TYR A 88 12.95 2.92 -15.03
N LEU A 89 13.34 3.48 -16.18
CA LEU A 89 13.63 4.91 -16.34
C LEU A 89 12.50 5.82 -15.87
N VAL A 90 11.27 5.54 -16.28
CA VAL A 90 10.08 6.31 -15.85
C VAL A 90 9.95 6.29 -14.33
N THR A 91 10.13 5.12 -13.72
CA THR A 91 10.03 4.96 -12.26
C THR A 91 11.14 5.71 -11.52
N ILE A 92 12.37 5.69 -12.06
CA ILE A 92 13.50 6.41 -11.47
C ILE A 92 13.34 7.93 -11.60
N ILE A 93 12.79 8.44 -12.69
CA ILE A 93 12.46 9.87 -12.79
C ILE A 93 11.45 10.25 -11.69
N GLY A 94 10.43 9.42 -11.48
CA GLY A 94 9.50 9.58 -10.35
C GLY A 94 10.22 9.58 -8.99
N TYR A 95 11.20 8.71 -8.77
CA TYR A 95 12.05 8.67 -7.57
C TYR A 95 12.85 9.97 -7.37
N ILE A 96 13.50 10.47 -8.43
CA ILE A 96 14.29 11.71 -8.37
C ILE A 96 13.40 12.88 -7.95
N PHE A 97 12.24 13.05 -8.60
CA PHE A 97 11.29 14.11 -8.24
C PHE A 97 10.70 13.93 -6.83
N THR A 98 10.56 12.69 -6.35
CA THR A 98 10.19 12.41 -4.96
C THR A 98 11.23 12.98 -3.98
N TYR A 99 12.53 12.87 -4.28
CA TYR A 99 13.57 13.51 -3.49
C TYR A 99 13.60 15.03 -3.65
N ILE A 100 13.32 15.57 -4.84
CA ILE A 100 13.16 17.03 -5.02
C ILE A 100 12.06 17.55 -4.10
N GLY A 101 10.91 16.86 -4.02
CA GLY A 101 9.82 17.19 -3.08
C GLY A 101 10.26 17.16 -1.61
N PHE A 102 11.09 16.19 -1.24
CA PHE A 102 11.69 16.12 0.10
C PHE A 102 12.58 17.32 0.41
N TYR A 103 13.48 17.69 -0.49
CA TYR A 103 14.37 18.83 -0.29
C TYR A 103 13.59 20.14 -0.26
N TYR A 104 12.60 20.29 -1.15
CA TYR A 104 11.72 21.46 -1.18
C TYR A 104 10.93 21.64 0.13
N PHE A 105 10.40 20.55 0.71
CA PHE A 105 9.76 20.61 2.02
C PHE A 105 10.71 21.14 3.10
N ASN A 106 11.95 20.62 3.14
CA ASN A 106 12.92 21.03 4.15
C ASN A 106 13.36 22.49 3.98
N PHE A 107 13.45 22.99 2.73
CA PHE A 107 13.83 24.38 2.43
C PHE A 107 12.71 25.39 2.73
N THR A 108 11.47 25.06 2.37
CA THR A 108 10.32 25.98 2.47
C THR A 108 9.49 25.83 3.73
N TYR A 109 9.99 25.08 4.71
CA TYR A 109 9.27 24.67 5.90
C TYR A 109 8.44 25.81 6.54
N LYS A 110 7.15 25.54 6.82
CA LYS A 110 6.11 26.48 7.31
C LYS A 110 5.81 27.69 6.42
N ASN A 111 6.69 28.06 5.50
CA ASN A 111 6.60 29.26 4.67
C ASN A 111 5.89 29.02 3.34
N SER A 112 5.82 27.77 2.84
CA SER A 112 5.14 27.49 1.58
C SER A 112 3.62 27.42 1.69
N TYR A 113 2.93 27.81 0.60
CA TYR A 113 1.48 27.62 0.47
C TYR A 113 1.10 26.12 0.48
N ILE A 114 1.94 25.27 -0.12
CA ILE A 114 1.76 23.81 -0.11
C ILE A 114 1.73 23.30 1.34
N TYR A 115 2.60 23.79 2.23
CA TYR A 115 2.56 23.44 3.66
C TYR A 115 1.20 23.76 4.29
N LYS A 116 0.66 24.95 4.04
CA LYS A 116 -0.62 25.38 4.62
C LYS A 116 -1.77 24.47 4.18
N ILE A 117 -1.82 24.11 2.89
CA ILE A 117 -2.82 23.17 2.36
C ILE A 117 -2.63 21.78 2.98
N THR A 118 -1.43 21.21 2.91
CA THR A 118 -1.12 19.87 3.44
C THR A 118 -1.45 19.79 4.93
N ASN A 119 -1.09 20.81 5.71
CA ASN A 119 -1.40 20.89 7.13
C ASN A 119 -2.90 21.00 7.40
N SER A 120 -3.62 21.83 6.62
CA SER A 120 -5.08 21.93 6.75
C SER A 120 -5.79 20.62 6.42
N LEU A 121 -5.38 19.92 5.36
CA LEU A 121 -5.96 18.62 5.00
C LEU A 121 -5.65 17.56 6.06
N ASN A 122 -4.37 17.45 6.45
CA ASN A 122 -3.94 16.48 7.43
C ASN A 122 -4.64 16.66 8.78
N THR A 123 -4.79 17.90 9.25
CA THR A 123 -5.51 18.19 10.51
C THR A 123 -7.00 17.84 10.44
N LYS A 124 -7.65 18.07 9.29
CA LYS A 124 -9.05 17.65 9.08
C LYS A 124 -9.19 16.13 9.07
N LEU A 125 -8.26 15.42 8.41
CA LEU A 125 -8.26 13.96 8.32
C LEU A 125 -7.89 13.27 9.64
N SER A 126 -6.98 13.85 10.43
CA SER A 126 -6.53 13.28 11.69
C SER A 126 -7.57 13.40 12.81
N LYS A 127 -8.39 14.47 12.78
CA LYS A 127 -9.38 14.79 13.81
C LYS A 127 -10.37 13.64 14.09
N PRO A 128 -11.07 13.07 13.09
CA PRO A 128 -11.99 11.96 13.33
C PRO A 128 -11.31 10.74 13.96
N VAL A 129 -10.10 10.38 13.53
CA VAL A 129 -9.40 9.21 14.12
C VAL A 129 -9.02 9.46 15.58
N ASN A 130 -8.67 10.69 15.93
CA ASN A 130 -8.39 11.03 17.34
C ASN A 130 -9.62 10.89 18.24
N VAL A 131 -10.84 11.04 17.70
CA VAL A 131 -12.09 10.80 18.45
C VAL A 131 -12.14 9.38 18.99
N ILE A 132 -11.63 8.40 18.24
CA ILE A 132 -11.59 6.99 18.66
C ILE A 132 -10.74 6.82 19.92
N ARG A 133 -9.71 7.67 20.08
CA ARG A 133 -8.90 7.69 21.29
C ARG A 133 -9.62 8.40 22.44
N GLU A 134 -10.29 9.51 22.14
CA GLU A 134 -10.93 10.39 23.14
C GLU A 134 -12.23 9.82 23.72
N SER A 135 -13.02 9.08 22.93
CA SER A 135 -14.36 8.62 23.31
C SER A 135 -14.44 7.09 23.34
N GLU A 136 -14.56 6.53 24.54
CA GLU A 136 -14.71 5.10 24.72
C GLU A 136 -15.98 4.56 24.05
N SER A 137 -17.09 5.30 24.10
CA SER A 137 -18.36 4.93 23.47
C SER A 137 -18.26 4.85 21.94
N VAL A 138 -17.68 5.87 21.29
CA VAL A 138 -17.44 5.85 19.83
C VAL A 138 -16.56 4.66 19.46
N ARG A 139 -15.48 4.44 20.21
CA ARG A 139 -14.56 3.32 20.01
C ARG A 139 -15.23 1.96 20.16
N ALA A 140 -16.03 1.77 21.21
CA ALA A 140 -16.75 0.52 21.46
C ALA A 140 -17.73 0.20 20.33
N ILE A 141 -18.52 1.18 19.91
CA ILE A 141 -19.46 1.03 18.78
C ILE A 141 -18.72 0.68 17.50
N LEU A 142 -17.63 1.38 17.17
CA LEU A 142 -16.86 1.11 15.96
C LEU A 142 -16.26 -0.29 15.94
N ILE A 143 -15.66 -0.73 17.05
CA ILE A 143 -15.10 -2.07 17.18
C ILE A 143 -16.21 -3.12 17.06
N PHE A 144 -17.33 -2.93 17.76
CA PHE A 144 -18.47 -3.84 17.72
C PHE A 144 -19.05 -3.97 16.30
N VAL A 145 -19.41 -2.85 15.66
CA VAL A 145 -19.96 -2.85 14.31
C VAL A 145 -18.99 -3.48 13.31
N THR A 146 -17.71 -3.13 13.39
CA THR A 146 -16.68 -3.68 12.49
C THR A 146 -16.56 -5.20 12.66
N LEU A 147 -16.49 -5.70 13.89
CA LEU A 147 -16.37 -7.13 14.16
C LEU A 147 -17.63 -7.90 13.75
N THR A 148 -18.81 -7.36 14.03
CA THR A 148 -20.07 -7.96 13.60
C THR A 148 -20.14 -8.04 12.09
N CYS A 149 -19.88 -6.94 11.36
CA CYS A 149 -19.85 -6.95 9.90
C CYS A 149 -18.82 -7.95 9.34
N PHE A 150 -17.64 -8.03 9.96
CA PHE A 150 -16.58 -8.97 9.56
C PHE A 150 -17.00 -10.42 9.72
N LEU A 151 -17.51 -10.78 10.91
CA LEU A 151 -17.94 -12.13 11.22
C LEU A 151 -19.17 -12.52 10.41
N SER A 152 -20.18 -11.64 10.31
CA SER A 152 -21.37 -11.88 9.48
C SER A 152 -21.01 -12.08 8.01
N PHE A 153 -20.11 -11.28 7.46
CA PHE A 153 -19.66 -11.46 6.07
C PHE A 153 -18.91 -12.79 5.90
N TYR A 154 -18.00 -13.11 6.82
CA TYR A 154 -17.26 -14.36 6.78
C TYR A 154 -18.18 -15.59 6.89
N MET A 155 -19.19 -15.52 7.78
CA MET A 155 -20.20 -16.57 7.92
C MET A 155 -21.04 -16.72 6.65
N LEU A 156 -21.45 -15.62 6.02
CA LEU A 156 -22.18 -15.65 4.76
C LEU A 156 -21.38 -16.36 3.67
N VAL A 157 -20.10 -16.02 3.55
CA VAL A 157 -19.19 -16.69 2.61
C VAL A 157 -19.06 -18.17 2.95
N PHE A 158 -18.87 -18.50 4.23
CA PHE A 158 -18.70 -19.89 4.67
C PHE A 158 -19.95 -20.73 4.36
N VAL A 159 -21.15 -20.18 4.53
CA VAL A 159 -22.41 -20.85 4.19
C VAL A 159 -22.53 -21.05 2.67
N LYS A 160 -22.13 -20.05 1.87
CA LYS A 160 -22.29 -20.11 0.40
C LYS A 160 -21.24 -20.98 -0.31
N TYR A 161 -19.99 -20.94 0.15
CA TYR A 161 -18.84 -21.55 -0.54
C TYR A 161 -18.12 -22.63 0.28
N GLY A 162 -18.52 -22.84 1.54
CA GLY A 162 -17.76 -23.64 2.49
C GLY A 162 -16.50 -22.94 2.98
N PHE A 163 -15.69 -23.67 3.74
CA PHE A 163 -14.36 -23.19 4.14
C PHE A 163 -13.42 -23.21 2.94
N SER A 164 -12.84 -22.06 2.59
CA SER A 164 -11.77 -22.02 1.60
C SER A 164 -10.63 -21.11 2.03
N MET A 165 -9.42 -21.61 1.77
CA MET A 165 -8.18 -20.86 1.92
C MET A 165 -8.02 -19.77 0.85
N ASN A 166 -8.81 -19.76 -0.23
CA ASN A 166 -8.66 -18.80 -1.33
C ASN A 166 -9.91 -17.93 -1.55
N LEU A 167 -10.35 -17.24 -0.50
CA LEU A 167 -11.54 -16.38 -0.56
C LEU A 167 -11.51 -15.38 -1.71
N ARG A 168 -10.36 -14.75 -1.97
CA ARG A 168 -10.18 -13.81 -3.08
C ARG A 168 -10.54 -14.42 -4.44
N GLY A 169 -10.19 -15.68 -4.69
CA GLY A 169 -10.51 -16.37 -5.94
C GLY A 169 -12.03 -16.48 -6.17
N TYR A 170 -12.77 -16.93 -5.15
CA TYR A 170 -14.23 -17.02 -5.23
C TYR A 170 -14.90 -15.65 -5.39
N MET A 171 -14.38 -14.63 -4.69
CA MET A 171 -14.91 -13.26 -4.81
C MET A 171 -14.57 -12.58 -6.14
N LEU A 172 -13.57 -13.06 -6.88
CA LEU A 172 -13.34 -12.61 -8.26
C LEU A 172 -14.36 -13.21 -9.23
N ALA A 173 -14.77 -14.46 -8.99
CA ALA A 173 -15.79 -15.14 -9.80
C ALA A 173 -17.23 -14.68 -9.49
N ASP A 174 -17.52 -14.28 -8.24
CA ASP A 174 -18.84 -13.76 -7.86
C ASP A 174 -18.90 -12.23 -7.85
N GLY A 175 -19.42 -11.66 -8.95
CA GLY A 175 -19.61 -10.22 -9.10
C GLY A 175 -20.54 -9.57 -8.07
N THR A 176 -21.43 -10.33 -7.43
CA THR A 176 -22.42 -9.77 -6.48
C THR A 176 -21.83 -9.54 -5.08
N LEU A 177 -21.03 -10.47 -4.57
CA LEU A 177 -20.41 -10.37 -3.26
C LEU A 177 -19.07 -9.61 -3.28
N ARG A 178 -18.46 -9.46 -4.46
CA ARG A 178 -17.17 -8.75 -4.63
C ARG A 178 -17.16 -7.32 -4.06
N PRO A 179 -18.18 -6.46 -4.27
CA PRO A 179 -18.19 -5.11 -3.70
C PRO A 179 -18.21 -5.13 -2.17
N ILE A 180 -18.99 -6.04 -1.57
CA ILE A 180 -19.10 -6.20 -0.11
C ILE A 180 -17.76 -6.72 0.47
N TYR A 181 -17.15 -7.72 -0.18
CA TYR A 181 -15.82 -8.21 0.17
C TYR A 181 -14.79 -7.08 0.15
N ASN A 182 -14.77 -6.28 -0.91
CA ASN A 182 -13.86 -5.16 -1.03
C ASN A 182 -14.09 -4.13 0.10
N PHE A 183 -15.35 -3.75 0.34
CA PHE A 183 -15.72 -2.79 1.38
C PHE A 183 -15.26 -3.23 2.77
N ILE A 184 -15.63 -4.45 3.18
CA ILE A 184 -15.36 -4.97 4.53
C ILE A 184 -13.90 -5.42 4.64
N MET A 185 -13.51 -6.44 3.87
CA MET A 185 -12.26 -7.18 4.05
C MET A 185 -11.03 -6.43 3.55
N ILE A 186 -11.18 -5.61 2.50
CA ILE A 186 -10.05 -4.93 1.86
C ILE A 186 -9.87 -3.48 2.33
N SER A 187 -10.92 -2.84 2.84
CA SER A 187 -10.86 -1.44 3.30
C SER A 187 -11.03 -1.27 4.80
N ILE A 188 -12.22 -1.59 5.35
CA ILE A 188 -12.54 -1.27 6.75
C ILE A 188 -11.66 -2.08 7.71
N ILE A 189 -11.53 -3.39 7.48
CA ILE A 189 -10.81 -4.26 8.41
C ILE A 189 -9.30 -3.93 8.49
N PRO A 190 -8.57 -3.75 7.38
CA PRO A 190 -7.19 -3.25 7.42
C PRO A 190 -7.01 -1.94 8.19
N PHE A 191 -7.94 -0.99 8.00
CA PHE A 191 -7.91 0.29 8.70
C PHE A 191 -8.15 0.12 10.21
N MET A 192 -9.17 -0.65 10.58
CA MET A 192 -9.51 -0.92 11.97
C MET A 192 -8.47 -1.77 12.68
N LEU A 193 -7.86 -2.74 12.00
CA LEU A 193 -6.72 -3.49 12.52
C LEU A 193 -5.57 -2.55 12.94
N SER A 194 -5.27 -1.55 12.10
CA SER A 194 -4.24 -0.56 12.41
C SER A 194 -4.58 0.22 13.70
N ILE A 195 -5.83 0.67 13.82
CA ILE A 195 -6.31 1.41 14.99
C ILE A 195 -6.27 0.54 16.25
N ILE A 196 -6.71 -0.72 16.20
CA ILE A 196 -6.73 -1.62 17.35
C ILE A 196 -5.29 -1.93 17.83
N ILE A 197 -4.34 -2.11 16.91
CA ILE A 197 -2.92 -2.27 17.27
C ILE A 197 -2.41 -1.01 18.01
N MET A 198 -2.77 0.18 17.53
CA MET A 198 -2.40 1.45 18.17
C MET A 198 -3.06 1.63 19.55
N LEU A 199 -4.34 1.29 19.68
CA LEU A 199 -5.08 1.31 20.95
C LEU A 199 -4.46 0.34 21.97
N TYR A 200 -4.03 -0.85 21.54
CA TYR A 200 -3.29 -1.76 22.41
C TYR A 200 -1.97 -1.13 22.89
N LYS A 201 -1.28 -0.33 22.06
CA LYS A 201 -0.06 0.34 22.50
C LYS A 201 -0.31 1.51 23.44
N ASP A 202 -1.39 2.25 23.23
CA ASP A 202 -1.84 3.34 24.11
C ASP A 202 -2.32 2.83 25.47
N GLU A 203 -3.18 1.79 25.52
CA GLU A 203 -3.89 1.38 26.75
C GLU A 203 -3.41 0.05 27.35
N LYS A 204 -2.67 -0.78 26.62
CA LYS A 204 -2.19 -2.11 27.05
C LYS A 204 -3.27 -3.12 27.48
N LYS A 205 -4.54 -2.87 27.17
CA LYS A 205 -5.65 -3.80 27.47
C LYS A 205 -5.54 -5.08 26.63
N LEU A 206 -5.63 -6.24 27.28
CA LEU A 206 -5.53 -7.56 26.63
C LEU A 206 -6.63 -7.79 25.57
N GLY A 207 -7.82 -7.21 25.76
CA GLY A 207 -8.94 -7.35 24.82
C GLY A 207 -8.59 -6.91 23.39
N TYR A 208 -7.84 -5.82 23.22
CA TYR A 208 -7.41 -5.37 21.89
C TYR A 208 -6.46 -6.37 21.22
N LEU A 209 -5.59 -7.02 22.00
CA LEU A 209 -4.65 -8.02 21.49
C LEU A 209 -5.39 -9.27 21.01
N ILE A 210 -6.39 -9.73 21.78
CA ILE A 210 -7.26 -10.86 21.39
C ILE A 210 -7.98 -10.55 20.08
N ILE A 211 -8.58 -9.36 19.97
CA ILE A 211 -9.26 -8.92 18.75
C ILE A 211 -8.29 -8.88 17.56
N CYS A 212 -7.05 -8.39 17.74
CA CYS A 212 -6.04 -8.40 16.69
C CYS A 212 -5.75 -9.82 16.19
N PHE A 213 -5.56 -10.78 17.11
CA PHE A 213 -5.29 -12.16 16.74
C PHE A 213 -6.46 -12.82 16.00
N ILE A 214 -7.70 -12.54 16.40
CA ILE A 214 -8.90 -13.02 15.69
C ILE A 214 -8.93 -12.47 14.26
N ILE A 215 -8.74 -11.15 14.09
CA ILE A 215 -8.74 -10.52 12.76
C ILE A 215 -7.61 -11.10 11.90
N ILE A 216 -6.38 -11.17 12.42
CA ILE A 216 -5.22 -11.70 11.70
C ILE A 216 -5.43 -13.17 11.30
N GLY A 217 -5.94 -13.99 12.21
CA GLY A 217 -6.23 -15.40 11.96
C GLY A 217 -7.21 -15.57 10.81
N ILE A 218 -8.36 -14.90 10.86
CA ILE A 218 -9.40 -14.99 9.81
C ILE A 218 -8.91 -14.38 8.49
N MET A 219 -8.27 -13.21 8.52
CA MET A 219 -7.77 -12.55 7.31
C MET A 219 -6.64 -13.32 6.62
N SER A 220 -5.91 -14.19 7.33
CA SER A 220 -4.91 -15.07 6.71
C SER A 220 -5.53 -16.03 5.68
N PHE A 221 -6.82 -16.33 5.80
CA PHE A 221 -7.58 -17.13 4.84
C PHE A 221 -8.13 -16.32 3.66
N SER A 222 -8.05 -14.98 3.70
CA SER A 222 -8.61 -14.12 2.65
C SER A 222 -7.89 -14.24 1.30
N GLY A 223 -6.64 -14.70 1.29
CA GLY A 223 -5.78 -14.73 0.09
C GLY A 223 -5.22 -13.36 -0.33
N SER A 224 -5.51 -12.28 0.38
CA SER A 224 -4.98 -10.93 0.11
C SER A 224 -3.91 -10.52 1.11
N ARG A 225 -2.68 -10.99 0.87
CA ARG A 225 -1.48 -10.78 1.71
C ARG A 225 -1.21 -9.30 2.03
N GLY A 226 -1.24 -8.45 1.00
CA GLY A 226 -0.93 -7.02 1.12
C GLY A 226 -1.90 -6.27 2.03
N ASN A 227 -3.18 -6.65 2.05
CA ASN A 227 -4.20 -5.98 2.87
C ASN A 227 -4.06 -6.31 4.37
N LEU A 228 -3.47 -7.46 4.72
CA LEU A 228 -3.14 -7.81 6.09
C LEU A 228 -1.80 -7.18 6.52
N LEU A 229 -0.80 -7.25 5.64
CA LEU A 229 0.54 -6.81 5.95
C LEU A 229 0.71 -5.32 6.12
N TRP A 230 0.22 -4.54 5.15
CA TRP A 230 0.51 -3.11 5.13
C TRP A 230 0.05 -2.38 6.39
N PRO A 231 -1.16 -2.65 6.92
CA PRO A 231 -1.58 -2.18 8.24
C PRO A 231 -0.57 -2.48 9.35
N ILE A 232 -0.14 -3.74 9.45
CA ILE A 232 0.73 -4.23 10.53
C ILE A 232 2.11 -3.59 10.43
N LEU A 233 2.71 -3.57 9.23
CA LEU A 233 4.03 -2.97 9.00
C LEU A 233 4.01 -1.46 9.26
N ASN A 234 2.97 -0.75 8.80
CA ASN A 234 2.80 0.68 9.08
C ASN A 234 2.75 0.93 10.60
N CYS A 235 1.98 0.12 11.32
CA CYS A 235 1.89 0.19 12.78
C CYS A 235 3.24 -0.06 13.46
N ILE A 236 3.97 -1.09 13.04
CA ILE A 236 5.29 -1.42 13.60
C ILE A 236 6.27 -0.26 13.38
N VAL A 237 6.29 0.35 12.20
CA VAL A 237 7.15 1.49 11.89
C VAL A 237 6.90 2.63 12.85
N ILE A 238 5.64 3.02 13.08
CA ILE A 238 5.29 4.07 14.04
C ILE A 238 5.74 3.70 15.46
N ILE A 239 5.53 2.44 15.87
CA ILE A 239 5.94 1.94 17.19
C ILE A 239 7.46 1.97 17.37
N LEU A 240 8.23 1.63 16.33
CA LEU A 240 9.69 1.67 16.37
C LEU A 240 10.23 3.11 16.33
N MET A 241 9.59 4.00 15.57
CA MET A 241 9.90 5.43 15.59
C MET A 241 9.73 6.04 16.97
N ALA A 242 8.64 5.70 17.67
CA ALA A 242 8.39 6.16 19.04
C ALA A 242 9.50 5.69 20.02
N LYS A 243 10.15 4.56 19.74
CA LYS A 243 11.27 4.03 20.54
C LYS A 243 12.64 4.63 20.17
N GLN A 244 12.73 5.44 19.12
CA GLN A 244 13.95 6.12 18.69
C GLN A 244 15.17 5.15 18.63
N ASN A 245 16.29 5.50 19.26
CA ASN A 245 17.52 4.71 19.28
C ASN A 245 17.44 3.35 19.99
N LYS A 246 16.39 3.11 20.79
CA LYS A 246 16.21 1.87 21.56
C LYS A 246 15.63 0.72 20.71
N ALA A 247 15.13 1.02 19.51
CA ALA A 247 14.61 0.02 18.60
C ALA A 247 15.71 -0.57 17.69
N SER A 248 15.74 -1.89 17.54
CA SER A 248 16.59 -2.54 16.53
C SER A 248 15.84 -2.60 15.19
N SER A 249 16.48 -2.12 14.11
CA SER A 249 15.97 -2.20 12.73
C SER A 249 15.82 -3.64 12.25
N TRP A 250 16.58 -4.58 12.81
CA TRP A 250 16.48 -6.02 12.53
C TRP A 250 15.09 -6.60 12.85
N LYS A 251 14.31 -5.96 13.72
CA LYS A 251 12.93 -6.40 13.99
C LYS A 251 12.02 -6.25 12.76
N LEU A 252 12.23 -5.23 11.93
CA LEU A 252 11.48 -5.09 10.67
C LEU A 252 11.87 -6.18 9.67
N VAL A 253 13.17 -6.46 9.56
CA VAL A 253 13.69 -7.53 8.70
C VAL A 253 13.13 -8.88 9.14
N GLY A 254 13.21 -9.20 10.45
CA GLY A 254 12.69 -10.44 10.99
C GLY A 254 11.18 -10.62 10.77
N ILE A 255 10.39 -9.56 10.91
CA ILE A 255 8.93 -9.61 10.65
C ILE A 255 8.66 -9.77 9.15
N GLY A 256 9.41 -9.08 8.28
CA GLY A 256 9.31 -9.26 6.84
C GLY A 256 9.64 -10.68 6.39
N VAL A 257 10.72 -11.27 6.92
CA VAL A 257 11.13 -12.66 6.64
C VAL A 257 10.09 -13.65 7.17
N LEU A 258 9.65 -13.50 8.42
CA LEU A 258 8.63 -14.36 9.01
C LEU A 258 7.33 -14.31 8.21
N PHE A 259 6.95 -13.13 7.72
CA PHE A 259 5.80 -13.01 6.85
C PHE A 259 5.99 -13.68 5.50
N LEU A 260 7.12 -13.46 4.81
CA LEU A 260 7.40 -14.12 3.54
C LEU A 260 7.31 -15.63 3.72
N PHE A 261 7.87 -16.14 4.83
CA PHE A 261 7.80 -17.56 5.16
C PHE A 261 6.36 -18.05 5.37
N THR A 262 5.54 -17.36 6.17
CA THR A 262 4.13 -17.76 6.40
C THR A 262 3.27 -17.63 5.14
N ALA A 263 3.49 -16.58 4.34
CA ALA A 263 2.78 -16.36 3.08
C ALA A 263 3.04 -17.48 2.07
N LEU A 264 4.29 -17.93 1.99
CA LEU A 264 4.72 -18.99 1.08
C LEU A 264 4.31 -20.37 1.60
N PHE A 265 4.35 -20.59 2.92
CA PHE A 265 3.80 -21.78 3.55
C PHE A 265 2.30 -21.94 3.23
N LEU A 266 1.51 -20.88 3.43
CA LEU A 266 0.09 -20.87 3.09
C LEU A 266 -0.19 -21.06 1.59
N GLU A 267 0.76 -20.71 0.71
CA GLU A 267 0.62 -20.95 -0.73
C GLU A 267 0.80 -22.43 -1.08
N ASN A 268 1.80 -23.07 -0.50
CA ASN A 268 2.11 -24.46 -0.77
C ASN A 268 1.08 -25.40 -0.14
N PHE A 269 0.51 -25.03 1.01
CA PHE A 269 -0.66 -25.71 1.57
C PHE A 269 -1.89 -25.69 0.64
N ARG A 270 -2.00 -24.72 -0.26
CA ARG A 270 -3.12 -24.63 -1.22
C ARG A 270 -2.91 -25.45 -2.48
N LYS A 271 -1.66 -25.80 -2.82
CA LYS A 271 -1.31 -26.45 -4.09
C LYS A 271 -1.03 -27.95 -3.97
N SER A 272 -1.17 -28.55 -2.78
CA SER A 272 -0.96 -29.98 -2.49
C SER A 272 0.39 -30.60 -2.89
N ASP A 273 1.30 -29.86 -3.53
CA ASP A 273 2.65 -30.31 -3.88
C ASP A 273 3.65 -30.00 -2.76
N ILE A 274 3.87 -30.97 -1.86
CA ILE A 274 4.88 -30.89 -0.80
C ILE A 274 6.09 -31.75 -1.18
N ASN A 275 6.83 -31.33 -2.22
CA ASN A 275 8.19 -31.85 -2.43
C ASN A 275 9.18 -30.96 -1.67
N SER A 276 9.71 -31.49 -0.57
CA SER A 276 10.53 -30.78 0.43
C SER A 276 11.92 -30.37 -0.07
N THR A 277 12.48 -31.08 -1.06
CA THR A 277 13.85 -30.85 -1.58
C THR A 277 13.94 -29.71 -2.59
N GLY A 278 12.85 -29.38 -3.30
CA GLY A 278 12.75 -28.24 -4.22
C GLY A 278 12.17 -26.96 -3.59
N PHE A 279 11.81 -27.00 -2.30
CA PHE A 279 11.07 -25.93 -1.64
C PHE A 279 11.84 -24.60 -1.67
N LEU A 280 13.08 -24.55 -1.17
CA LEU A 280 13.87 -23.30 -1.11
C LEU A 280 14.15 -22.69 -2.48
N MET A 281 14.42 -23.51 -3.50
CA MET A 281 14.67 -23.02 -4.86
C MET A 281 13.36 -22.55 -5.53
N GLY A 282 12.26 -23.28 -5.32
CA GLY A 282 10.91 -22.85 -5.72
C GLY A 282 10.47 -21.56 -5.02
N LEU A 283 10.88 -21.34 -3.76
CA LEU A 283 10.62 -20.12 -3.01
C LEU A 283 11.35 -18.92 -3.64
N ALA A 284 12.65 -19.05 -3.89
CA ALA A 284 13.44 -17.98 -4.51
C ALA A 284 12.85 -17.59 -5.88
N ASN A 285 12.50 -18.59 -6.70
CA ASN A 285 11.91 -18.35 -8.01
C ASN A 285 10.54 -17.65 -7.94
N ARG A 286 9.69 -18.01 -6.96
CA ARG A 286 8.37 -17.36 -6.80
C ARG A 286 8.43 -15.96 -6.20
N ILE A 287 9.42 -15.68 -5.36
CA ILE A 287 9.64 -14.32 -4.85
C ILE A 287 10.12 -13.42 -5.98
N LEU A 288 11.14 -13.86 -6.73
CA LEU A 288 11.84 -13.02 -7.71
C LEU A 288 11.13 -12.94 -9.07
N TYR A 289 10.58 -14.06 -9.57
CA TYR A 289 9.98 -14.15 -10.92
C TYR A 289 8.46 -14.40 -10.89
N GLY A 290 7.88 -14.54 -9.70
CA GLY A 290 6.43 -14.66 -9.51
C GLY A 290 5.72 -13.30 -9.47
N ASN A 291 4.41 -13.31 -9.23
CA ASN A 291 3.58 -12.10 -9.19
C ASN A 291 3.68 -11.24 -7.91
N ASN A 292 4.74 -11.45 -7.11
CA ASN A 292 4.99 -10.71 -5.88
C ASN A 292 5.66 -9.35 -6.14
N PHE A 293 6.63 -9.30 -7.06
CA PHE A 293 7.31 -8.08 -7.51
C PHE A 293 7.18 -7.91 -9.03
N SER A 294 5.95 -8.06 -9.54
CA SER A 294 5.69 -7.98 -10.99
C SER A 294 5.56 -6.57 -11.55
N ASP A 295 5.44 -5.56 -10.70
CA ASP A 295 5.04 -4.20 -11.09
C ASP A 295 5.88 -3.61 -12.25
N LEU A 296 7.20 -3.82 -12.23
CA LEU A 296 8.09 -3.32 -13.28
C LEU A 296 7.91 -4.07 -14.60
N ARG A 297 7.74 -5.39 -14.52
CA ARG A 297 7.51 -6.28 -15.68
C ARG A 297 6.13 -6.05 -16.29
N ASP A 298 5.11 -5.94 -15.44
CA ASP A 298 3.73 -5.67 -15.84
C ASP A 298 3.63 -4.27 -16.47
N PHE A 299 4.43 -3.29 -16.00
CA PHE A 299 4.55 -1.98 -16.66
C PHE A 299 5.19 -2.10 -18.05
N ALA A 300 6.31 -2.84 -18.18
CA ALA A 300 6.94 -3.11 -19.47
C ALA A 300 5.98 -3.79 -20.45
N TRP A 301 5.13 -4.70 -19.96
CA TRP A 301 4.11 -5.36 -20.77
C TRP A 301 3.07 -4.40 -21.31
N VAL A 302 2.54 -3.52 -20.47
CA VAL A 302 1.60 -2.50 -20.96
C VAL A 302 2.29 -1.56 -21.94
N LEU A 303 3.55 -1.17 -21.71
CA LEU A 303 4.31 -0.31 -22.62
C LEU A 303 4.53 -0.94 -23.99
N ALA A 304 4.82 -2.24 -24.05
CA ALA A 304 5.07 -2.96 -25.29
C ALA A 304 3.89 -2.92 -26.28
N TYR A 305 2.67 -2.82 -25.77
CA TYR A 305 1.44 -2.78 -26.56
C TYR A 305 0.79 -1.39 -26.60
N TRP A 306 1.38 -0.40 -25.96
CA TRP A 306 0.83 0.95 -25.90
C TRP A 306 1.27 1.79 -27.10
N ASP A 307 0.31 2.47 -27.71
CA ASP A 307 0.47 3.31 -28.90
C ASP A 307 1.07 4.71 -28.61
N ASP A 308 1.62 4.91 -27.41
CA ASP A 308 2.13 6.18 -26.91
C ASP A 308 1.09 7.33 -26.95
N THR A 309 -0.22 7.03 -26.96
CA THR A 309 -1.24 8.08 -26.83
C THR A 309 -1.57 8.37 -25.37
N ALA A 310 -1.48 9.64 -24.97
CA ALA A 310 -1.76 10.05 -23.59
C ALA A 310 -3.26 9.97 -23.27
N LEU A 311 -3.61 9.34 -22.15
CA LEU A 311 -4.99 9.26 -21.66
C LEU A 311 -5.52 10.60 -21.12
N MET A 312 -4.66 11.61 -20.88
CA MET A 312 -5.03 12.96 -20.45
C MET A 312 -5.94 13.01 -19.22
N GLY A 313 -5.73 12.11 -18.26
CA GLY A 313 -6.51 12.06 -17.01
C GLY A 313 -7.79 11.24 -17.09
N LYS A 314 -8.11 10.61 -18.23
CA LYS A 314 -9.33 9.80 -18.38
C LYS A 314 -9.39 8.64 -17.39
N SER A 315 -8.27 7.99 -17.06
CA SER A 315 -8.28 6.90 -16.06
C SER A 315 -8.55 7.42 -14.65
N TYR A 316 -8.01 8.59 -14.31
CA TYR A 316 -8.29 9.28 -13.06
C TYR A 316 -9.76 9.70 -12.95
N LEU A 317 -10.35 10.19 -14.05
CA LEU A 317 -11.78 10.51 -14.08
C LEU A 317 -12.64 9.25 -13.93
N ALA A 318 -12.28 8.16 -14.61
CA ALA A 318 -12.97 6.87 -14.49
C ALA A 318 -12.88 6.29 -13.06
N ALA A 319 -11.78 6.57 -12.37
CA ALA A 319 -11.58 6.22 -10.98
C ALA A 319 -12.40 7.11 -10.03
N LEU A 320 -12.50 8.40 -10.29
CA LEU A 320 -13.42 9.28 -9.56
C LEU A 320 -14.86 8.79 -9.70
N MET A 321 -15.24 8.23 -10.84
CA MET A 321 -16.54 7.62 -11.05
C MET A 321 -16.68 6.20 -10.49
N SER A 322 -15.73 5.70 -9.66
CA SER A 322 -15.72 4.28 -9.24
C SER A 322 -16.93 3.83 -8.43
N PHE A 323 -17.73 4.76 -7.91
CA PHE A 323 -18.99 4.48 -7.22
C PHE A 323 -20.12 4.04 -8.18
N LEU A 324 -20.02 4.37 -9.48
CA LEU A 324 -20.95 3.89 -10.50
C LEU A 324 -20.46 2.54 -11.03
N PRO A 325 -21.27 1.47 -11.06
CA PRO A 325 -20.90 0.19 -11.67
C PRO A 325 -20.42 0.35 -13.13
N ARG A 326 -19.54 -0.54 -13.60
CA ARG A 326 -18.99 -0.45 -14.97
C ARG A 326 -20.09 -0.70 -16.00
N GLU A 327 -21.06 -1.53 -15.66
CA GLU A 327 -22.20 -1.94 -16.46
C GLU A 327 -23.09 -0.76 -16.87
N ILE A 328 -23.05 0.34 -16.11
CA ILE A 328 -23.88 1.54 -16.33
C ILE A 328 -23.04 2.70 -16.91
N SER A 329 -21.71 2.58 -16.96
CA SER A 329 -20.82 3.67 -17.39
C SER A 329 -19.88 3.22 -18.49
N ASP A 330 -20.25 3.52 -19.73
CA ASP A 330 -19.42 3.29 -20.92
C ASP A 330 -18.02 3.88 -20.76
N PHE A 331 -17.93 5.06 -20.16
CA PHE A 331 -16.65 5.71 -19.88
C PHE A 331 -15.73 4.84 -19.01
N ARG A 332 -16.27 4.20 -17.96
CA ARG A 332 -15.48 3.30 -17.10
C ARG A 332 -15.14 1.99 -17.76
N GLN A 333 -15.99 1.50 -18.66
CA GLN A 333 -15.70 0.31 -19.46
C GLN A 333 -14.50 0.51 -20.40
N HIS A 334 -14.18 1.75 -20.79
CA HIS A 334 -13.05 2.03 -21.67
C HIS A 334 -11.81 2.52 -20.91
N PHE A 335 -11.99 3.40 -19.92
CA PHE A 335 -10.88 4.15 -19.33
C PHE A 335 -10.48 3.73 -17.92
N SER A 336 -11.18 2.79 -17.27
CA SER A 336 -10.69 2.28 -15.98
C SER A 336 -9.34 1.57 -16.18
N ILE A 337 -8.36 1.86 -15.32
CA ILE A 337 -6.97 1.40 -15.54
C ILE A 337 -6.86 -0.13 -15.69
N SER A 338 -7.68 -0.90 -14.95
CA SER A 338 -7.71 -2.35 -15.09
C SER A 338 -8.19 -2.80 -16.46
N VAL A 339 -9.20 -2.12 -17.03
CA VAL A 339 -9.72 -2.47 -18.36
C VAL A 339 -8.77 -1.97 -19.45
N PHE A 340 -8.25 -0.75 -19.32
CA PHE A 340 -7.27 -0.19 -20.24
C PHE A 340 -6.05 -1.12 -20.40
N THR A 341 -5.46 -1.54 -19.29
CA THR A 341 -4.29 -2.44 -19.32
C THR A 341 -4.62 -3.82 -19.88
N ASN A 342 -5.79 -4.38 -19.56
CA ASN A 342 -6.24 -5.67 -20.12
C ASN A 342 -6.46 -5.59 -21.63
N ASN A 343 -7.15 -4.54 -22.11
CA ASN A 343 -7.47 -4.38 -23.53
C ASN A 343 -6.20 -4.23 -24.37
N LEU A 344 -5.17 -3.53 -23.87
CA LEU A 344 -3.89 -3.40 -24.56
C LEU A 344 -3.19 -4.74 -24.75
N VAL A 345 -3.20 -5.60 -23.74
CA VAL A 345 -2.50 -6.90 -23.78
C VAL A 345 -3.36 -8.07 -24.26
N GLY A 346 -4.62 -7.80 -24.61
CA GLY A 346 -5.57 -8.81 -25.11
C GLY A 346 -6.20 -9.70 -24.03
N PHE A 347 -6.23 -9.28 -22.77
CA PHE A 347 -6.90 -10.02 -21.70
C PHE A 347 -8.40 -9.73 -21.63
N ASN A 348 -9.19 -10.73 -21.24
CA ASN A 348 -10.60 -10.53 -20.92
C ASN A 348 -10.74 -9.72 -19.62
N SER A 349 -11.40 -8.56 -19.73
CA SER A 349 -11.59 -7.59 -18.64
C SER A 349 -12.57 -8.01 -17.54
N ASP A 350 -13.30 -9.09 -17.76
CA ASP A 350 -14.19 -9.70 -16.77
C ASP A 350 -13.48 -10.74 -15.92
N GLU A 351 -12.45 -11.39 -16.47
CA GLU A 351 -11.71 -12.47 -15.80
C GLU A 351 -10.41 -11.97 -15.17
N HIS A 352 -9.74 -10.98 -15.79
CA HIS A 352 -8.45 -10.47 -15.33
C HIS A 352 -8.58 -9.10 -14.63
N ALA A 353 -7.87 -8.93 -13.51
CA ALA A 353 -7.96 -7.72 -12.68
C ALA A 353 -7.15 -6.51 -13.19
N GLY A 354 -6.56 -6.59 -14.39
CA GLY A 354 -5.61 -5.62 -14.91
C GLY A 354 -4.16 -5.97 -14.57
N LEU A 355 -3.24 -5.59 -15.46
CA LEU A 355 -1.81 -5.57 -15.15
C LEU A 355 -1.50 -4.36 -14.26
N ARG A 356 -0.53 -4.50 -13.34
CA ARG A 356 -0.16 -3.43 -12.40
C ARG A 356 1.04 -2.68 -12.96
N PRO A 357 0.88 -1.46 -13.52
CA PRO A 357 2.00 -0.77 -14.17
C PRO A 357 2.91 -0.07 -13.15
N GLY A 358 2.99 -0.59 -11.93
CA GLY A 358 3.73 -0.01 -10.83
C GLY A 358 3.26 1.38 -10.41
N LYS A 359 4.13 2.07 -9.68
CA LYS A 359 3.81 3.30 -8.96
C LYS A 359 3.55 4.48 -9.91
N PHE A 360 4.32 4.62 -10.99
CA PHE A 360 4.22 5.75 -11.91
C PHE A 360 3.62 5.41 -13.27
N GLY A 361 3.33 4.15 -13.56
CA GLY A 361 2.87 3.76 -14.89
C GLY A 361 1.52 4.39 -15.26
N GLU A 362 0.53 4.40 -14.38
CA GLU A 362 -0.74 5.08 -14.67
C GLU A 362 -0.57 6.60 -14.85
N VAL A 363 0.26 7.23 -14.02
CA VAL A 363 0.60 8.66 -14.16
C VAL A 363 1.23 8.91 -15.54
N TYR A 364 2.15 8.03 -15.96
CA TYR A 364 2.84 8.12 -17.24
C TYR A 364 1.90 7.93 -18.43
N PHE A 365 0.97 6.98 -18.38
CA PHE A 365 -0.04 6.80 -19.43
C PHE A 365 -0.97 8.00 -19.57
N ASN A 366 -1.26 8.72 -18.49
CA ASN A 366 -2.14 9.89 -18.54
C ASN A 366 -1.42 11.17 -18.95
N PHE A 367 -0.22 11.41 -18.42
CA PHE A 367 0.41 12.72 -18.42
C PHE A 367 1.89 12.68 -18.81
N LYS A 368 2.36 11.53 -19.32
CA LYS A 368 3.75 11.30 -19.72
C LYS A 368 4.71 11.64 -18.58
N ILE A 369 5.94 12.02 -18.93
CA ILE A 369 6.98 12.29 -17.96
C ILE A 369 6.72 13.52 -17.09
N TYR A 370 5.99 14.51 -17.61
CA TYR A 370 5.62 15.71 -16.86
C TYR A 370 4.71 15.37 -15.68
N GLY A 371 3.74 14.48 -15.89
CA GLY A 371 2.91 13.96 -14.80
C GLY A 371 3.75 13.24 -13.75
N VAL A 372 4.67 12.37 -14.19
CA VAL A 372 5.56 11.63 -13.28
C VAL A 372 6.40 12.58 -12.42
N ALA A 373 6.91 13.66 -13.00
CA ALA A 373 7.65 14.69 -12.30
C ALA A 373 6.80 15.43 -11.24
N VAL A 374 5.64 15.95 -11.63
CA VAL A 374 4.73 16.68 -10.74
C VAL A 374 4.24 15.76 -9.61
N TYR A 375 3.84 14.55 -9.96
CA TYR A 375 3.30 13.58 -9.00
C TYR A 375 4.37 13.05 -8.04
N GLY A 376 5.58 12.79 -8.55
CA GLY A 376 6.75 12.47 -7.75
C GLY A 376 7.05 13.59 -6.75
N PHE A 377 7.09 14.83 -7.20
CA PHE A 377 7.31 15.99 -6.33
C PHE A 377 6.27 16.11 -5.21
N LEU A 378 4.98 16.07 -5.54
CA LEU A 378 3.90 16.19 -4.55
C LEU A 378 3.93 15.06 -3.52
N THR A 379 4.16 13.84 -3.97
CA THR A 379 4.19 12.67 -3.08
C THR A 379 5.42 12.66 -2.18
N GLY A 380 6.58 13.09 -2.68
CA GLY A 380 7.77 13.34 -1.88
C GLY A 380 7.55 14.43 -0.84
N TYR A 381 6.88 15.51 -1.21
CA TYR A 381 6.53 16.57 -0.27
C TYR A 381 5.63 16.07 0.87
N ILE A 382 4.55 15.36 0.54
CA ILE A 382 3.57 14.86 1.53
C ILE A 382 4.20 13.79 2.42
N LEU A 383 4.95 12.86 1.85
CA LEU A 383 5.63 11.82 2.63
C LEU A 383 6.62 12.42 3.63
N ARG A 384 7.38 13.44 3.21
CA ARG A 384 8.29 14.16 4.09
C ARG A 384 7.55 14.97 5.15
N TYR A 385 6.45 15.61 4.80
CA TYR A 385 5.56 16.28 5.76
C TYR A 385 5.08 15.31 6.84
N THR A 386 4.60 14.12 6.47
CA THR A 386 4.13 13.08 7.41
C THR A 386 5.26 12.60 8.32
N ASP A 387 6.43 12.26 7.75
CA ASP A 387 7.61 11.85 8.53
C ASP A 387 8.03 12.93 9.54
N PHE A 388 8.09 14.19 9.10
CA PHE A 388 8.41 15.32 9.95
C PHE A 388 7.39 15.48 11.09
N LYS A 389 6.09 15.42 10.79
CA LYS A 389 5.03 15.57 11.81
C LYS A 389 5.04 14.45 12.85
N ILE A 390 5.31 13.22 12.44
CA ILE A 390 5.45 12.09 13.37
C ILE A 390 6.65 12.32 14.28
N LYS A 391 7.82 12.69 13.73
CA LYS A 391 9.04 12.98 14.52
C LYS A 391 8.85 14.17 15.46
N GLU A 392 8.25 15.26 14.99
CA GLU A 392 7.95 16.47 15.78
C GLU A 392 7.08 16.12 16.99
N ASN A 393 6.03 15.32 16.80
CA ASN A 393 5.17 14.89 17.91
C ASN A 393 5.88 13.93 18.87
N ILE A 394 6.69 12.99 18.37
CA ILE A 394 7.45 12.05 19.22
C ILE A 394 8.44 12.79 20.13
N ILE A 395 9.08 13.85 19.64
CA ILE A 395 10.08 14.63 20.39
C ILE A 395 9.40 15.57 21.40
N ASN A 396 8.28 16.20 21.01
CA ASN A 396 7.67 17.26 21.79
C ASN A 396 6.61 16.78 22.81
N SER A 397 6.16 15.52 22.76
CA SER A 397 5.11 15.03 23.66
C SER A 397 5.66 14.24 24.86
N ASN A 398 5.17 14.56 26.07
CA ASN A 398 5.51 13.86 27.34
C ASN A 398 4.90 12.43 27.45
N GLY A 399 4.69 11.77 26.32
CA GLY A 399 4.04 10.47 26.19
C GLY A 399 3.62 10.24 24.75
N HIS A 400 3.75 9.00 24.26
CA HIS A 400 3.43 8.68 22.87
C HIS A 400 1.95 8.34 22.76
N GLN A 401 1.20 9.18 22.02
CA GLN A 401 -0.19 8.93 21.66
C GLN A 401 -0.21 8.21 20.30
N TYR A 402 -0.12 6.88 20.32
CA TYR A 402 0.08 6.04 19.14
C TYR A 402 -1.07 6.17 18.13
N VAL A 403 -2.33 6.24 18.58
CA VAL A 403 -3.47 6.48 17.67
C VAL A 403 -3.36 7.84 16.96
N TYR A 404 -2.87 8.87 17.65
CA TYR A 404 -2.63 10.18 17.04
C TYR A 404 -1.48 10.14 16.03
N LEU A 405 -0.37 9.46 16.35
CA LEU A 405 0.74 9.30 15.41
C LEU A 405 0.30 8.56 14.13
N PHE A 406 -0.55 7.55 14.27
CA PHE A 406 -1.14 6.85 13.13
C PHE A 406 -2.06 7.77 12.30
N SER A 407 -2.85 8.63 12.93
CA SER A 407 -3.77 9.52 12.21
C SER A 407 -3.06 10.53 11.30
N LEU A 408 -1.79 10.85 11.57
CA LEU A 408 -0.93 11.66 10.69
C LEU A 408 -0.54 10.96 9.38
N THR A 409 -0.72 9.64 9.27
CA THR A 409 -0.40 8.87 8.05
C THR A 409 -1.55 8.79 7.05
N ILE A 410 -2.76 9.21 7.44
CA ILE A 410 -3.98 9.06 6.62
C ILE A 410 -3.87 9.82 5.30
N LEU A 411 -3.32 11.04 5.32
CA LEU A 411 -3.15 11.81 4.09
C LEU A 411 -2.23 11.08 3.10
N GLN A 412 -1.11 10.52 3.59
CA GLN A 412 -0.20 9.73 2.75
C GLN A 412 -0.88 8.47 2.21
N TYR A 413 -1.72 7.82 3.01
CA TYR A 413 -2.49 6.65 2.60
C TYR A 413 -3.48 6.98 1.47
N LEU A 414 -4.20 8.10 1.55
CA LEU A 414 -5.09 8.55 0.48
C LEU A 414 -4.32 8.86 -0.81
N VAL A 415 -3.20 9.57 -0.71
CA VAL A 415 -2.32 9.88 -1.85
C VAL A 415 -1.73 8.60 -2.46
N SER A 416 -1.50 7.56 -1.66
CA SER A 416 -0.97 6.29 -2.17
C SER A 416 -1.95 5.60 -3.15
N TYR A 417 -3.26 5.81 -3.00
CA TYR A 417 -4.29 5.21 -3.86
C TYR A 417 -4.47 5.90 -5.21
N THR A 418 -3.84 7.05 -5.39
CA THR A 418 -3.84 7.79 -6.65
C THR A 418 -2.66 7.43 -7.55
N PHE A 419 -1.72 6.60 -7.10
CA PHE A 419 -0.68 6.05 -7.99
C PHE A 419 -1.22 4.97 -8.94
N VAL A 420 -2.11 4.11 -8.45
CA VAL A 420 -2.82 3.10 -9.24
C VAL A 420 -4.28 3.08 -8.83
N THR A 421 -5.13 3.60 -9.70
CA THR A 421 -6.52 3.92 -9.41
C THR A 421 -7.46 2.72 -9.45
N ALA A 422 -6.96 1.51 -9.77
CA ALA A 422 -7.71 0.27 -9.61
C ALA A 422 -8.23 0.07 -8.17
N GLY A 423 -7.52 0.63 -7.18
CA GLY A 423 -7.91 0.66 -5.77
C GLY A 423 -8.57 1.96 -5.31
N PHE A 424 -8.93 2.88 -6.20
CA PHE A 424 -9.35 4.24 -5.82
C PHE A 424 -10.61 4.28 -4.96
N TRP A 425 -11.49 3.28 -5.08
CA TRP A 425 -12.66 3.12 -4.23
C TRP A 425 -12.32 3.12 -2.72
N LYS A 426 -11.09 2.74 -2.34
CA LYS A 426 -10.59 2.82 -0.95
C LYS A 426 -10.54 4.26 -0.41
N VAL A 427 -10.34 5.25 -1.28
CA VAL A 427 -10.39 6.68 -0.92
C VAL A 427 -11.79 7.02 -0.42
N TYR A 428 -12.83 6.66 -1.18
CA TYR A 428 -14.22 6.88 -0.79
C TYR A 428 -14.57 6.18 0.51
N VAL A 429 -14.22 4.90 0.64
CA VAL A 429 -14.49 4.14 1.86
C VAL A 429 -13.80 4.79 3.07
N THR A 430 -12.56 5.24 2.92
CA THR A 430 -11.84 5.91 4.01
C THR A 430 -12.51 7.24 4.38
N ILE A 431 -12.90 8.06 3.41
CA ILE A 431 -13.59 9.34 3.68
C ILE A 431 -14.94 9.11 4.36
N VAL A 432 -15.76 8.19 3.84
CA VAL A 432 -17.05 7.83 4.45
C VAL A 432 -16.84 7.32 5.87
N PHE A 433 -15.83 6.48 6.10
CA PHE A 433 -15.50 5.98 7.44
C PHE A 433 -15.12 7.11 8.41
N LEU A 434 -14.31 8.08 7.97
CA LEU A 434 -13.96 9.26 8.78
C LEU A 434 -15.18 10.13 9.09
N LEU A 435 -16.08 10.30 8.12
CA LEU A 435 -17.35 11.01 8.33
C LEU A 435 -18.27 10.28 9.31
N LEU A 436 -18.34 8.95 9.23
CA LEU A 436 -19.10 8.12 10.18
C LEU A 436 -18.58 8.28 11.61
N ILE A 437 -17.25 8.27 11.82
CA ILE A 437 -16.66 8.49 13.14
C ILE A 437 -17.03 9.88 13.68
N TRP A 438 -16.98 10.91 12.82
CA TRP A 438 -17.36 12.27 13.20
C TRP A 438 -18.85 12.37 13.53
N PHE A 439 -19.71 11.73 12.75
CA PHE A 439 -21.14 11.67 12.99
C PHE A 439 -21.47 10.94 14.31
N LEU A 440 -20.81 9.82 14.60
CA LEU A 440 -20.93 9.12 15.88
C LEU A 440 -20.53 10.02 17.06
N LYS A 441 -19.47 10.84 16.90
CA LYS A 441 -19.12 11.84 17.92
C LYS A 441 -20.26 12.80 18.19
N LEU A 442 -20.92 13.30 17.15
CA LEU A 442 -22.01 14.27 17.29
C LEU A 442 -23.24 13.63 17.95
N LEU A 443 -23.62 12.42 17.53
CA LEU A 443 -24.75 11.69 18.11
C LEU A 443 -24.55 11.41 19.60
N LEU A 444 -23.34 10.98 19.98
CA LEU A 444 -23.01 10.66 21.36
C LEU A 444 -22.69 11.90 22.22
N ARG A 445 -22.60 13.08 21.61
CA ARG A 445 -22.44 14.36 22.32
C ARG A 445 -23.77 14.93 22.85
N ASN A 446 -24.89 14.23 22.64
CA ASN A 446 -26.20 14.73 23.08
C ASN A 446 -26.24 15.04 24.59
N PRO A 447 -26.84 16.18 24.99
CA PRO A 447 -26.75 16.78 26.34
C PRO A 447 -27.54 16.05 27.44
N PHE A 448 -28.16 14.91 27.14
CA PHE A 448 -29.00 14.18 28.08
C PHE A 448 -28.23 13.32 29.09
N TYR A 449 -26.90 13.27 28.98
CA TYR A 449 -26.04 12.66 30.00
C TYR A 449 -25.36 13.76 30.82
N ASN A 450 -26.13 14.38 31.71
CA ASN A 450 -25.58 15.20 32.78
C ASN A 450 -25.36 14.27 33.99
N PRO A 451 -24.12 13.90 34.36
CA PRO A 451 -23.85 12.98 35.47
C PRO A 451 -24.14 13.58 36.86
N LYS A 452 -24.94 14.65 36.93
CA LYS A 452 -25.35 15.34 38.17
C LYS A 452 -26.65 14.82 38.80
N TRP A 453 -27.20 13.70 38.33
CA TRP A 453 -28.46 13.15 38.86
C TRP A 453 -28.32 11.88 39.72
N ASN A 454 -27.10 11.48 40.08
CA ASN A 454 -26.86 10.43 41.09
C ASN A 454 -25.87 10.94 42.16
N GLN A 455 -26.24 12.02 42.85
CA GLN A 455 -25.72 12.32 44.19
C GLN A 455 -26.80 12.02 45.21
#